data_AF-Q8PXS1-F1
#
_entry.id   AF-Q8PXS1-F1
#
_cell.length_a   1.000
_cell.length_b   1.000
_cell.length_c   1.000
_cell.angle_alpha   90.00
_cell.angle_beta   90.00
_cell.angle_gamma   90.00
#
_symmetry.space_group_name_H-M   'P 1'
#
loop_
_entity.id
_entity.type
_entity.pdbx_description
1 polymer ?
#
loop_
_entity_poly.entity_id
_entity_poly.type
_entity_poly.pdbx_seq_one_letter_code
_entity_poly.pdbx_strand_id
1 'polypeptide(L)'
;MKKRNWICKWKNRKNVGIYIVILFFLILTGTASISLTPDMTVYVAGDSSGDFNCDGEADQVEINQALKFVAENPDYTTVYLKGPFTYTIDETIYIHSNTTLKGDSDAVVKLIDRAGWTNKPMIPLIGKYGDSKITNVTISGFEIDGNHDGNTGHSKGQGYYNMIYFNNATNITVCNMYMHDGHGDGLRINYGENIQFYNNNIYQLGHDGLYAIESYNVKAWNNTITCRTNSGLRVWNSNHVKFYDNVIDSTYDRSAGGPGIQIQKSSAVMDDIEVYNNVIHNTFGPGLWLIGYDSSYSKEEARNVHIHHNIFYSTGTNPSIDWVGGIVISGFYDTLIENNVFDGVYHAAVVHMYPDGKSADLSPKGKGYTTIVRNNIIANTLERKKSSLGTGYGVINYLPESHSFVIQNNCLYNNKGGDFINATSTGSVYENPLFASRRNHDYHLKSTGGRWNGKTWVKDRVISPCIDAGYSSSDYSQEPEDNGDRINIGRYGNTEEASKSGIMPGYQAWWYKVSQVSPLGLKILRTLIRIFFFI
;
A
#
# COMPACT_ATOMS: atom_id res chain seq x y z
N MET A 1 -47.19 -71.39 -6.56
CA MET A 1 -48.27 -70.36 -6.44
C MET A 1 -48.00 -69.48 -5.20
N LYS A 2 -47.36 -68.30 -5.35
CA LYS A 2 -47.45 -67.11 -4.48
C LYS A 2 -46.54 -65.98 -4.99
N LYS A 3 -46.96 -64.74 -4.71
CA LYS A 3 -46.61 -63.44 -5.32
C LYS A 3 -45.47 -62.67 -4.60
N ARG A 4 -44.80 -61.80 -5.38
CA ARG A 4 -44.26 -60.43 -5.11
C ARG A 4 -43.23 -60.19 -3.99
N ASN A 5 -42.16 -59.44 -4.31
CA ASN A 5 -42.10 -57.98 -4.08
C ASN A 5 -40.83 -57.31 -4.65
N TRP A 6 -40.98 -56.45 -5.65
CA TRP A 6 -40.03 -55.37 -5.99
C TRP A 6 -40.85 -54.09 -6.21
N ILE A 7 -41.08 -53.32 -5.14
CA ILE A 7 -41.56 -51.93 -5.19
C ILE A 7 -40.73 -51.16 -4.18
N CYS A 8 -39.75 -50.38 -4.65
CA CYS A 8 -39.50 -49.01 -4.19
C CYS A 8 -38.26 -48.43 -4.90
N LYS A 9 -38.47 -47.71 -6.01
CA LYS A 9 -37.45 -46.74 -6.49
C LYS A 9 -38.01 -45.62 -7.38
N TRP A 10 -39.31 -45.31 -7.28
CA TRP A 10 -39.98 -44.34 -8.16
C TRP A 10 -40.85 -43.30 -7.43
N LYS A 11 -40.57 -43.02 -6.15
CA LYS A 11 -41.27 -41.96 -5.38
C LYS A 11 -40.42 -40.71 -5.08
N ASN A 12 -39.08 -40.77 -5.22
CA ASN A 12 -38.20 -39.63 -4.91
C ASN A 12 -37.84 -38.72 -6.10
N ARG A 13 -38.18 -39.08 -7.35
CA ARG A 13 -37.87 -38.21 -8.52
C ARG A 13 -38.93 -37.14 -8.80
N LYS A 14 -40.18 -37.31 -8.35
CA LYS A 14 -41.23 -36.30 -8.55
C LYS A 14 -41.12 -35.10 -7.61
N ASN A 15 -40.56 -35.28 -6.41
CA ASN A 15 -40.42 -34.18 -5.45
C ASN A 15 -39.21 -33.28 -5.75
N VAL A 16 -38.10 -33.85 -6.23
CA VAL A 16 -36.89 -33.07 -6.61
C VAL A 16 -37.19 -32.13 -7.79
N GLY A 17 -38.00 -32.56 -8.77
CA GLY A 17 -38.40 -31.69 -9.88
C GLY A 17 -39.26 -30.49 -9.45
N ILE A 18 -40.15 -30.68 -8.46
CA ILE A 18 -40.99 -29.61 -7.91
C ILE A 18 -40.14 -28.62 -7.10
N TYR A 19 -39.18 -29.10 -6.30
CA TYR A 19 -38.27 -28.22 -5.57
C TYR A 19 -37.34 -27.42 -6.50
N ILE A 20 -36.89 -28.00 -7.61
CA ILE A 20 -36.08 -27.27 -8.60
C ILE A 20 -36.91 -26.20 -9.30
N VAL A 21 -38.17 -26.46 -9.65
CA VAL A 21 -39.05 -25.46 -10.28
C VAL A 21 -39.41 -24.34 -9.30
N ILE A 22 -39.65 -24.65 -8.01
CA ILE A 22 -39.89 -23.64 -6.97
C ILE A 22 -38.62 -22.82 -6.70
N LEU A 23 -37.43 -23.43 -6.69
CA LEU A 23 -36.16 -22.73 -6.56
C LEU A 23 -35.91 -21.82 -7.77
N PHE A 24 -36.21 -22.27 -8.99
CA PHE A 24 -36.14 -21.45 -10.20
C PHE A 24 -37.17 -20.31 -10.17
N PHE A 25 -38.39 -20.56 -9.69
CA PHE A 25 -39.40 -19.52 -9.50
C PHE A 25 -39.00 -18.53 -8.42
N LEU A 26 -38.36 -18.96 -7.32
CA LEU A 26 -37.81 -18.10 -6.26
C LEU A 26 -36.58 -17.31 -6.71
N ILE A 27 -35.79 -17.83 -7.66
CA ILE A 27 -34.71 -17.07 -8.31
C ILE A 27 -35.30 -16.04 -9.28
N LEU A 28 -36.38 -16.38 -10.00
CA LEU A 28 -37.10 -15.47 -10.91
C LEU A 28 -37.99 -14.43 -10.19
N THR A 29 -38.49 -14.72 -8.98
CA THR A 29 -39.24 -13.76 -8.14
C THR A 29 -38.35 -13.08 -7.10
N GLY A 30 -37.18 -13.62 -6.80
CA GLY A 30 -36.10 -13.00 -6.02
C GLY A 30 -35.28 -11.99 -6.82
N THR A 31 -35.45 -11.94 -8.14
CA THR A 31 -35.13 -10.77 -8.98
C THR A 31 -36.28 -9.77 -9.03
N ALA A 32 -37.10 -9.70 -7.98
CA ALA A 32 -37.93 -8.54 -7.72
C ALA A 32 -37.01 -7.33 -7.50
N SER A 33 -36.85 -6.57 -8.59
CA SER A 33 -36.59 -5.15 -8.54
C SER A 33 -35.30 -4.76 -7.82
N ILE A 34 -34.14 -5.13 -8.37
CA ILE A 34 -33.09 -4.12 -8.43
C ILE A 34 -33.63 -3.09 -9.42
N SER A 35 -34.36 -2.12 -8.88
CA SER A 35 -34.61 -0.88 -9.59
C SER A 35 -33.23 -0.25 -9.78
N LEU A 36 -32.57 -0.58 -10.88
CA LEU A 36 -31.57 0.30 -11.47
C LEU A 36 -32.37 1.51 -11.96
N THR A 37 -32.80 2.36 -11.03
CA THR A 37 -33.02 3.77 -11.38
C THR A 37 -31.71 4.21 -12.01
N PRO A 38 -31.72 4.75 -13.23
CA PRO A 38 -30.53 5.40 -13.78
C PRO A 38 -29.99 6.33 -12.70
N ASP A 39 -28.68 6.31 -12.43
CA ASP A 39 -28.05 7.30 -11.54
C ASP A 39 -28.26 8.67 -12.18
N MET A 40 -29.39 9.33 -11.85
CA MET A 40 -29.70 10.63 -12.40
C MET A 40 -28.67 11.59 -11.82
N THR A 41 -28.00 12.26 -12.74
CA THR A 41 -26.84 13.09 -12.46
C THR A 41 -27.24 14.55 -12.59
N VAL A 42 -26.88 15.35 -11.59
CA VAL A 42 -26.93 16.82 -11.63
C VAL A 42 -25.57 17.33 -12.08
N TYR A 43 -25.52 18.22 -13.06
CA TYR A 43 -24.28 18.79 -13.57
C TYR A 43 -24.04 20.19 -13.02
N VAL A 44 -22.81 20.46 -12.59
CA VAL A 44 -22.32 21.78 -12.19
C VAL A 44 -21.28 22.23 -13.21
N ALA A 45 -21.37 23.46 -13.74
CA ALA A 45 -20.47 23.96 -14.80
C ALA A 45 -20.16 25.45 -14.65
N GLY A 46 -19.04 25.90 -15.23
CA GLY A 46 -18.65 27.32 -15.26
C GLY A 46 -19.06 28.09 -16.53
N ASP A 47 -19.72 27.43 -17.49
CA ASP A 47 -20.04 27.98 -18.82
C ASP A 47 -21.54 28.00 -19.14
N SER A 48 -22.40 27.93 -18.13
CA SER A 48 -23.87 27.81 -18.28
C SER A 48 -24.36 26.50 -18.89
N SER A 49 -23.50 25.48 -19.06
CA SER A 49 -23.90 24.16 -19.59
C SER A 49 -24.34 23.14 -18.54
N GLY A 50 -24.37 23.53 -17.26
CA GLY A 50 -24.81 22.70 -16.14
C GLY A 50 -26.25 22.99 -15.72
N ASP A 51 -26.78 22.15 -14.84
CA ASP A 51 -28.04 22.38 -14.13
C ASP A 51 -27.86 23.48 -13.07
N PHE A 52 -26.67 23.53 -12.46
CA PHE A 52 -26.20 24.59 -11.57
C PHE A 52 -24.94 25.21 -12.18
N ASN A 53 -24.86 26.54 -12.19
CA ASN A 53 -23.85 27.24 -12.97
C ASN A 53 -23.05 28.21 -12.11
N CYS A 54 -21.77 27.88 -11.96
CA CYS A 54 -20.73 28.59 -11.23
C CYS A 54 -20.18 29.76 -12.06
N ASP A 55 -19.69 30.79 -11.40
CA ASP A 55 -19.09 31.97 -12.03
C ASP A 55 -17.59 32.14 -11.72
N GLY A 56 -17.02 31.25 -10.91
CA GLY A 56 -15.63 31.30 -10.51
C GLY A 56 -15.41 32.05 -9.19
N GLU A 57 -16.46 32.50 -8.50
CA GLU A 57 -16.43 33.18 -7.21
C GLU A 57 -17.39 32.51 -6.21
N ALA A 58 -16.87 32.05 -5.07
CA ALA A 58 -17.67 31.40 -4.03
C ALA A 58 -18.52 30.21 -4.53
N ASP A 59 -17.96 29.42 -5.45
CA ASP A 59 -18.66 28.35 -6.19
C ASP A 59 -19.17 27.21 -5.31
N GLN A 60 -18.75 27.16 -4.03
CA GLN A 60 -19.35 26.23 -3.08
C GLN A 60 -20.86 26.48 -2.91
N VAL A 61 -21.36 27.68 -3.21
CA VAL A 61 -22.79 28.00 -3.11
C VAL A 61 -23.60 27.14 -4.09
N GLU A 62 -23.25 27.15 -5.37
CA GLU A 62 -23.92 26.39 -6.43
C GLU A 62 -23.70 24.89 -6.25
N ILE A 63 -22.48 24.47 -5.87
CA ILE A 63 -22.19 23.06 -5.57
C ILE A 63 -23.04 22.57 -4.40
N ASN A 64 -23.18 23.36 -3.34
CA ASN A 64 -24.04 23.02 -2.19
C ASN A 64 -25.53 22.99 -2.58
N GLN A 65 -25.98 23.87 -3.47
CA GLN A 65 -27.35 23.80 -4.02
C GLN A 65 -27.58 22.50 -4.80
N ALA A 66 -26.61 22.09 -5.63
CA ALA A 66 -26.67 20.82 -6.36
C ALA A 66 -26.71 19.61 -5.41
N LEU A 67 -25.84 19.59 -4.38
CA LEU A 67 -25.80 18.52 -3.38
C LEU A 67 -27.10 18.44 -2.56
N LYS A 68 -27.65 19.59 -2.19
CA LYS A 68 -28.96 19.67 -1.52
C LYS A 68 -30.07 19.14 -2.41
N PHE A 69 -30.09 19.51 -3.69
CA PHE A 69 -31.07 18.99 -4.65
C PHE A 69 -31.00 17.46 -4.74
N VAL A 70 -29.81 16.88 -4.87
CA VAL A 70 -29.62 15.42 -4.88
C VAL A 70 -30.14 14.79 -3.59
N ALA A 71 -29.86 15.41 -2.43
CA ALA A 71 -30.33 14.89 -1.14
C ALA A 71 -31.86 14.94 -0.96
N GLU A 72 -32.54 15.90 -1.58
CA GLU A 72 -33.99 16.08 -1.50
C GLU A 72 -34.76 15.31 -2.59
N ASN A 73 -34.07 14.80 -3.62
CA ASN A 73 -34.67 14.12 -4.77
C ASN A 73 -34.10 12.70 -4.92
N PRO A 74 -34.79 11.65 -4.42
CA PRO A 74 -34.24 10.29 -4.32
C PRO A 74 -33.95 9.60 -5.66
N ASP A 75 -34.45 10.14 -6.78
CA ASP A 75 -34.12 9.65 -8.12
C ASP A 75 -32.70 10.06 -8.55
N TYR A 76 -32.11 11.08 -7.91
CA TYR A 76 -30.76 11.57 -8.15
C TYR A 76 -29.81 11.07 -7.07
N THR A 77 -28.62 10.66 -7.48
CA THR A 77 -27.58 10.16 -6.57
C THR A 77 -26.25 10.87 -6.76
N THR A 78 -26.09 11.61 -7.86
CA THR A 78 -24.80 12.10 -8.33
C THR A 78 -24.81 13.59 -8.60
N VAL A 79 -23.79 14.29 -8.09
CA VAL A 79 -23.39 15.63 -8.54
C VAL A 79 -22.11 15.47 -9.38
N TYR A 80 -22.10 16.05 -10.57
CA TYR A 80 -21.00 16.00 -11.53
C TYR A 80 -20.39 17.38 -11.78
N LEU A 81 -19.12 17.57 -11.42
CA LEU A 81 -18.34 18.77 -11.70
C LEU A 81 -17.73 18.66 -13.11
N LYS A 82 -18.17 19.52 -14.03
CA LYS A 82 -17.66 19.52 -15.40
C LYS A 82 -16.30 20.20 -15.48
N GLY A 83 -15.41 19.62 -16.27
CA GLY A 83 -14.17 20.25 -16.67
C GLY A 83 -14.35 21.14 -17.90
N PRO A 84 -13.38 21.99 -18.25
CA PRO A 84 -12.11 22.22 -17.54
C PRO A 84 -12.19 23.42 -16.57
N PHE A 85 -13.26 23.50 -15.76
CA PHE A 85 -13.51 24.68 -14.93
C PHE A 85 -12.78 24.62 -13.59
N THR A 86 -12.37 25.79 -13.10
CA THR A 86 -11.92 25.97 -11.71
C THR A 86 -13.07 26.51 -10.90
N TYR A 87 -13.46 25.76 -9.88
CA TYR A 87 -14.47 26.09 -8.88
C TYR A 87 -13.77 26.67 -7.66
N THR A 88 -13.81 27.99 -7.54
CA THR A 88 -13.11 28.73 -6.48
C THR A 88 -14.00 28.80 -5.25
N ILE A 89 -13.50 28.29 -4.12
CA ILE A 89 -14.28 28.18 -2.89
C ILE A 89 -13.68 28.99 -1.73
N ASP A 90 -14.57 29.60 -0.97
CA ASP A 90 -14.26 30.32 0.27
C ASP A 90 -15.16 29.90 1.44
N GLU A 91 -15.91 28.79 1.30
CA GLU A 91 -16.52 28.03 2.40
C GLU A 91 -16.56 26.52 2.07
N THR A 92 -16.99 25.69 3.03
CA THR A 92 -17.07 24.23 2.88
C THR A 92 -18.16 23.80 1.89
N ILE A 93 -17.84 22.80 1.07
CA ILE A 93 -18.79 21.98 0.32
C ILE A 93 -19.35 20.90 1.25
N TYR A 94 -20.66 20.88 1.47
CA TYR A 94 -21.35 19.98 2.39
C TYR A 94 -22.03 18.81 1.66
N ILE A 95 -21.42 17.64 1.75
CA ILE A 95 -21.96 16.40 1.16
C ILE A 95 -22.95 15.70 2.09
N HIS A 96 -23.97 15.10 1.49
CA HIS A 96 -25.01 14.33 2.16
C HIS A 96 -24.75 12.81 2.04
N SER A 97 -25.47 12.01 2.83
CA SER A 97 -25.44 10.55 2.69
C SER A 97 -26.06 10.09 1.37
N ASN A 98 -25.64 8.92 0.87
CA ASN A 98 -26.08 8.33 -0.40
C ASN A 98 -25.78 9.22 -1.62
N THR A 99 -24.63 9.88 -1.61
CA THR A 99 -24.24 10.85 -2.65
C THR A 99 -22.91 10.46 -3.28
N THR A 100 -22.87 10.55 -4.61
CA THR A 100 -21.64 10.54 -5.39
C THR A 100 -21.31 11.96 -5.83
N LEU A 101 -20.19 12.52 -5.38
CA LEU A 101 -19.63 13.74 -5.93
C LEU A 101 -18.48 13.35 -6.87
N LYS A 102 -18.67 13.52 -8.17
CA LYS A 102 -17.64 13.18 -9.15
C LYS A 102 -17.42 14.31 -10.15
N GLY A 103 -16.36 14.24 -10.94
CA GLY A 103 -16.11 15.25 -11.98
C GLY A 103 -15.14 14.76 -13.05
N ASP A 104 -14.93 15.63 -14.05
CA ASP A 104 -13.86 15.46 -15.02
C ASP A 104 -12.49 15.66 -14.36
N SER A 105 -11.44 15.05 -14.92
CA SER A 105 -10.08 15.13 -14.38
C SER A 105 -9.45 16.52 -14.47
N ASP A 106 -10.02 17.41 -15.28
CA ASP A 106 -9.63 18.81 -15.43
C ASP A 106 -10.62 19.77 -14.74
N ALA A 107 -11.58 19.27 -13.96
CA ALA A 107 -12.32 20.07 -12.99
C ALA A 107 -11.47 20.28 -11.73
N VAL A 108 -11.35 21.52 -11.25
CA VAL A 108 -10.50 21.87 -10.10
C VAL A 108 -11.35 22.55 -9.02
N VAL A 109 -11.40 21.99 -7.81
CA VAL A 109 -11.90 22.68 -6.63
C VAL A 109 -10.73 23.37 -5.94
N LYS A 110 -10.75 24.70 -5.86
CA LYS A 110 -9.61 25.49 -5.39
C LYS A 110 -9.97 26.40 -4.22
N LEU A 111 -9.18 26.33 -3.14
CA LEU A 111 -9.30 27.27 -2.03
C LEU A 111 -8.77 28.66 -2.40
N ILE A 112 -9.49 29.73 -2.06
CA ILE A 112 -9.03 31.12 -2.26
C ILE A 112 -7.77 31.47 -1.47
N ASP A 113 -7.10 32.55 -1.89
CA ASP A 113 -6.01 33.16 -1.12
C ASP A 113 -6.55 33.77 0.18
N ARG A 114 -5.77 33.65 1.26
CA ARG A 114 -6.11 34.22 2.58
C ARG A 114 -7.55 33.90 2.95
N ALA A 115 -7.94 32.63 2.80
CA ALA A 115 -9.33 32.18 2.90
C ALA A 115 -10.02 32.66 4.17
N GLY A 116 -9.25 32.87 5.25
CA GLY A 116 -9.77 33.55 6.44
C GLY A 116 -10.92 32.79 7.11
N TRP A 117 -11.16 31.53 6.69
CA TRP A 117 -12.07 30.60 7.34
C TRP A 117 -11.73 30.64 8.81
N THR A 118 -12.77 30.70 9.64
CA THR A 118 -12.66 30.92 11.07
C THR A 118 -11.39 30.30 11.64
N ASN A 119 -10.69 30.99 12.56
CA ASN A 119 -9.40 30.54 13.13
C ASN A 119 -9.44 29.18 13.87
N LYS A 120 -10.50 28.39 13.71
CA LYS A 120 -10.73 27.07 14.26
C LYS A 120 -10.23 25.98 13.30
N PRO A 121 -9.47 25.00 13.78
CA PRO A 121 -9.12 23.82 13.01
C PRO A 121 -10.33 22.92 12.74
N MET A 122 -10.16 21.90 11.86
CA MET A 122 -11.17 20.88 11.50
C MET A 122 -12.34 21.39 10.64
N ILE A 123 -12.13 22.47 9.88
CA ILE A 123 -13.06 22.91 8.84
C ILE A 123 -12.47 22.50 7.48
N PRO A 124 -13.09 21.55 6.76
CA PRO A 124 -12.56 21.02 5.51
C PRO A 124 -13.09 21.73 4.27
N LEU A 125 -12.42 21.54 3.13
CA LEU A 125 -12.94 21.93 1.82
C LEU A 125 -14.22 21.15 1.50
N ILE A 126 -14.20 19.83 1.71
CA ILE A 126 -15.36 18.96 1.60
C ILE A 126 -15.65 18.31 2.96
N GLY A 127 -16.84 18.58 3.50
CA GLY A 127 -17.29 18.09 4.80
C GLY A 127 -18.70 17.50 4.74
N LYS A 128 -19.15 16.89 5.83
CA LYS A 128 -20.52 16.35 5.92
C LYS A 128 -21.53 17.45 6.24
N TYR A 129 -22.71 17.35 5.66
CA TYR A 129 -23.85 18.16 6.06
C TYR A 129 -24.42 17.70 7.42
N GLY A 130 -24.54 18.65 8.37
CA GLY A 130 -25.13 18.41 9.69
C GLY A 130 -24.31 17.52 10.62
N ASP A 131 -24.88 17.19 11.79
CA ASP A 131 -24.18 16.47 12.87
C ASP A 131 -24.34 14.95 12.83
N SER A 132 -25.31 14.44 12.05
CA SER A 132 -25.58 13.01 11.93
C SER A 132 -24.43 12.22 11.28
N LYS A 133 -24.44 10.90 11.49
CA LYS A 133 -23.54 9.95 10.82
C LYS A 133 -23.72 10.07 9.31
N ILE A 134 -22.61 10.17 8.56
CA ILE A 134 -22.62 10.18 7.10
C ILE A 134 -22.40 8.77 6.55
N THR A 135 -23.16 8.37 5.53
CA THR A 135 -23.11 7.00 4.99
C THR A 135 -23.18 6.96 3.47
N ASN A 136 -22.50 6.00 2.86
CA ASN A 136 -22.57 5.70 1.41
C ASN A 136 -22.20 6.92 0.56
N VAL A 137 -20.96 7.37 0.67
CA VAL A 137 -20.43 8.52 -0.06
C VAL A 137 -19.29 8.09 -0.96
N THR A 138 -19.33 8.56 -2.21
CA THR A 138 -18.21 8.44 -3.14
C THR A 138 -17.76 9.82 -3.60
N ILE A 139 -16.46 10.12 -3.49
CA ILE A 139 -15.84 11.33 -4.05
C ILE A 139 -14.78 10.88 -5.06
N SER A 140 -14.89 11.32 -6.32
CA SER A 140 -14.00 10.80 -7.35
C SER A 140 -13.77 11.67 -8.58
N GLY A 141 -12.58 11.59 -9.18
CA GLY A 141 -12.35 11.97 -10.57
C GLY A 141 -11.85 13.39 -10.83
N PHE A 142 -11.90 14.30 -9.86
CA PHE A 142 -11.52 15.71 -10.03
C PHE A 142 -10.31 16.11 -9.16
N GLU A 143 -9.80 17.32 -9.37
CA GLU A 143 -8.67 17.91 -8.64
C GLU A 143 -9.14 18.74 -7.44
N ILE A 144 -8.39 18.67 -6.32
CA ILE A 144 -8.51 19.59 -5.19
C ILE A 144 -7.16 20.30 -4.99
N ASP A 145 -7.14 21.61 -5.26
CA ASP A 145 -6.03 22.51 -4.97
C ASP A 145 -6.25 23.17 -3.59
N GLY A 146 -5.46 22.73 -2.62
CA GLY A 146 -5.53 23.24 -1.25
C GLY A 146 -4.90 24.63 -1.04
N ASN A 147 -4.24 25.19 -2.06
CA ASN A 147 -3.67 26.53 -2.10
C ASN A 147 -2.87 26.93 -0.84
N HIS A 148 -1.91 26.09 -0.43
CA HIS A 148 -1.06 26.31 0.74
C HIS A 148 -0.31 27.65 0.67
N ASP A 149 0.27 27.99 -0.48
CA ASP A 149 1.10 29.18 -0.61
C ASP A 149 0.28 30.48 -0.54
N GLY A 150 -0.99 30.45 -0.94
CA GLY A 150 -1.96 31.52 -0.72
C GLY A 150 -2.43 31.65 0.74
N ASN A 151 -2.18 30.63 1.58
CA ASN A 151 -2.72 30.50 2.93
C ASN A 151 -1.67 30.30 4.04
N THR A 152 -0.43 30.77 3.80
CA THR A 152 0.73 30.64 4.71
C THR A 152 0.56 31.19 6.14
N GLY A 153 -0.54 31.89 6.44
CA GLY A 153 -0.91 32.31 7.79
C GLY A 153 -1.27 31.17 8.74
N HIS A 154 -1.50 29.95 8.25
CA HIS A 154 -1.85 28.79 9.06
C HIS A 154 -0.73 27.74 9.13
N SER A 155 -0.66 27.04 10.27
CA SER A 155 0.29 25.95 10.45
C SER A 155 -0.15 24.68 9.74
N LYS A 156 0.79 24.02 9.07
CA LYS A 156 0.62 22.69 8.49
C LYS A 156 0.30 21.65 9.59
N GLY A 157 -0.60 20.71 9.30
CA GLY A 157 -0.90 19.58 10.19
C GLY A 157 -1.66 19.88 11.47
N GLN A 158 -2.22 21.09 11.59
CA GLN A 158 -3.14 21.44 12.68
C GLN A 158 -4.61 21.26 12.28
N GLY A 159 -4.89 20.71 11.10
CA GLY A 159 -6.25 20.44 10.64
C GLY A 159 -6.97 21.59 9.95
N TYR A 160 -6.25 22.67 9.64
CA TYR A 160 -6.75 23.72 8.76
C TYR A 160 -6.82 23.19 7.33
N TYR A 161 -7.96 23.44 6.67
CA TYR A 161 -8.14 23.15 5.25
C TYR A 161 -7.81 21.69 4.90
N ASN A 162 -8.28 20.75 5.72
CA ASN A 162 -8.32 19.35 5.30
C ASN A 162 -9.13 19.30 4.00
N MET A 163 -8.66 18.58 3.00
CA MET A 163 -9.36 18.52 1.71
C MET A 163 -10.71 17.83 1.90
N ILE A 164 -10.70 16.69 2.59
CA ILE A 164 -11.91 15.95 2.95
C ILE A 164 -11.83 15.58 4.43
N TYR A 165 -12.86 15.91 5.20
CA TYR A 165 -12.98 15.48 6.59
C TYR A 165 -14.37 14.96 6.92
N PHE A 166 -14.41 13.75 7.46
CA PHE A 166 -15.63 13.17 8.04
C PHE A 166 -15.42 12.71 9.48
N ASN A 167 -16.45 12.90 10.27
CA ASN A 167 -16.56 12.35 11.61
C ASN A 167 -17.81 11.45 11.66
N ASN A 168 -17.74 10.28 12.28
CA ASN A 168 -18.80 9.26 12.29
C ASN A 168 -19.27 8.93 10.87
N ALA A 169 -18.51 8.10 10.15
CA ALA A 169 -18.73 7.85 8.72
C ALA A 169 -18.73 6.35 8.39
N THR A 170 -19.60 5.90 7.49
CA THR A 170 -19.59 4.49 7.04
C THR A 170 -19.73 4.37 5.52
N ASN A 171 -19.01 3.44 4.91
CA ASN A 171 -19.01 3.22 3.46
C ASN A 171 -18.58 4.49 2.71
N ILE A 172 -17.33 4.88 2.91
CA ILE A 172 -16.74 6.06 2.28
C ILE A 172 -15.71 5.62 1.25
N THR A 173 -15.87 6.11 0.02
CA THR A 173 -14.93 5.87 -1.07
C THR A 173 -14.37 7.21 -1.56
N VAL A 174 -13.05 7.33 -1.59
CA VAL A 174 -12.35 8.46 -2.23
C VAL A 174 -11.34 7.90 -3.23
N CYS A 175 -11.58 8.14 -4.52
CA CYS A 175 -10.78 7.51 -5.56
C CYS A 175 -10.59 8.32 -6.83
N ASN A 176 -9.50 8.05 -7.56
CA ASN A 176 -9.16 8.76 -8.80
C ASN A 176 -9.07 10.28 -8.61
N MET A 177 -8.66 10.74 -7.42
CA MET A 177 -8.50 12.16 -7.11
C MET A 177 -7.07 12.62 -7.36
N TYR A 178 -6.91 13.87 -7.75
CA TYR A 178 -5.64 14.60 -7.59
C TYR A 178 -5.80 15.61 -6.46
N MET A 179 -4.99 15.48 -5.40
CA MET A 179 -5.08 16.30 -4.20
C MET A 179 -3.70 16.87 -3.89
N HIS A 180 -3.55 18.18 -3.95
CA HIS A 180 -2.24 18.79 -3.77
C HIS A 180 -2.24 20.12 -3.02
N ASP A 181 -1.06 20.45 -2.50
CA ASP A 181 -0.77 21.75 -1.91
C ASP A 181 -1.73 22.17 -0.79
N GLY A 182 -2.22 21.23 0.03
CA GLY A 182 -3.03 21.54 1.21
C GLY A 182 -2.23 21.86 2.48
N HIS A 183 -2.87 22.50 3.46
CA HIS A 183 -2.34 22.65 4.83
C HIS A 183 -2.62 21.45 5.73
N GLY A 184 -3.69 20.71 5.43
CA GLY A 184 -4.20 19.61 6.24
C GLY A 184 -4.01 18.24 5.61
N ASP A 185 -4.91 17.35 5.98
CA ASP A 185 -5.04 15.98 5.49
C ASP A 185 -5.75 15.93 4.13
N GLY A 186 -5.46 14.91 3.31
CA GLY A 186 -6.20 14.63 2.08
C GLY A 186 -7.59 14.09 2.41
N LEU A 187 -7.62 12.89 3.00
CA LEU A 187 -8.80 12.34 3.65
C LEU A 187 -8.52 12.11 5.13
N ARG A 188 -9.23 12.83 5.99
CA ARG A 188 -9.28 12.53 7.43
C ARG A 188 -10.63 11.94 7.80
N ILE A 189 -10.62 10.83 8.52
CA ILE A 189 -11.83 10.22 9.06
C ILE A 189 -11.65 9.88 10.54
N ASN A 190 -12.60 10.31 11.36
CA ASN A 190 -12.72 9.91 12.76
C ASN A 190 -13.94 8.99 12.94
N TYR A 191 -13.80 7.90 13.69
CA TYR A 191 -14.87 6.93 13.98
C TYR A 191 -15.53 6.39 12.70
N GLY A 192 -14.68 5.94 11.77
CA GLY A 192 -15.10 5.51 10.44
C GLY A 192 -15.18 3.99 10.27
N GLU A 193 -16.07 3.50 9.40
CA GLU A 193 -16.20 2.08 9.07
C GLU A 193 -16.26 1.89 7.55
N ASN A 194 -15.57 0.89 7.00
CA ASN A 194 -15.54 0.58 5.57
C ASN A 194 -15.06 1.77 4.72
N ILE A 195 -13.79 2.11 4.87
CA ILE A 195 -13.14 3.24 4.19
C ILE A 195 -12.27 2.71 3.05
N GLN A 196 -12.45 3.26 1.85
CA GLN A 196 -11.68 2.93 0.66
C GLN A 196 -11.03 4.19 0.08
N PHE A 197 -9.70 4.16 -0.05
CA PHE A 197 -8.90 5.29 -0.54
C PHE A 197 -7.93 4.80 -1.63
N TYR A 198 -8.26 4.99 -2.91
CA TYR A 198 -7.50 4.32 -3.96
C TYR A 198 -7.37 5.06 -5.29
N ASN A 199 -6.36 4.72 -6.08
CA ASN A 199 -6.05 5.36 -7.36
C ASN A 199 -5.86 6.89 -7.24
N ASN A 200 -5.47 7.40 -6.08
CA ASN A 200 -5.29 8.84 -5.89
C ASN A 200 -3.83 9.26 -6.16
N ASN A 201 -3.67 10.47 -6.68
CA ASN A 201 -2.40 11.17 -6.72
C ASN A 201 -2.40 12.25 -5.62
N ILE A 202 -1.54 12.10 -4.62
CA ILE A 202 -1.45 13.00 -3.47
C ILE A 202 -0.11 13.70 -3.50
N TYR A 203 -0.11 15.02 -3.64
CA TYR A 203 1.13 15.77 -3.79
C TYR A 203 1.28 16.86 -2.74
N GLN A 204 2.22 16.63 -1.83
CA GLN A 204 2.67 17.62 -0.86
C GLN A 204 1.56 18.18 0.05
N LEU A 205 0.77 17.33 0.70
CA LEU A 205 -0.17 17.83 1.70
C LEU A 205 0.52 18.23 3.00
N GLY A 206 -0.06 19.18 3.72
CA GLY A 206 0.47 19.70 4.98
C GLY A 206 0.37 18.72 6.15
N HIS A 207 -0.26 17.56 5.98
CA HIS A 207 -0.24 16.46 6.95
C HIS A 207 -0.21 15.09 6.29
N ASP A 208 -1.27 14.28 6.43
CA ASP A 208 -1.34 12.92 5.91
C ASP A 208 -2.19 12.83 4.63
N GLY A 209 -1.85 11.93 3.70
CA GLY A 209 -2.72 11.65 2.54
C GLY A 209 -4.05 11.02 2.95
N LEU A 210 -3.97 9.96 3.76
CA LEU A 210 -5.09 9.37 4.50
C LEU A 210 -4.77 9.35 5.99
N TYR A 211 -5.68 9.85 6.82
CA TYR A 211 -5.62 9.70 8.27
C TYR A 211 -6.95 9.14 8.82
N ALA A 212 -6.95 7.86 9.18
CA ALA A 212 -8.07 7.19 9.82
C ALA A 212 -7.83 7.06 11.34
N ILE A 213 -8.77 7.52 12.14
CA ILE A 213 -8.70 7.57 13.61
C ILE A 213 -9.88 6.82 14.19
N GLU A 214 -9.59 5.82 15.05
CA GLU A 214 -10.62 4.98 15.68
C GLU A 214 -11.57 4.36 14.66
N SER A 215 -10.99 3.84 13.58
CA SER A 215 -11.70 3.33 12.41
C SER A 215 -11.59 1.82 12.26
N TYR A 216 -12.49 1.24 11.46
CA TYR A 216 -12.59 -0.18 11.22
C TYR A 216 -12.73 -0.48 9.72
N ASN A 217 -12.05 -1.52 9.22
CA ASN A 217 -12.02 -1.89 7.81
C ASN A 217 -11.55 -0.73 6.90
N VAL A 218 -10.27 -0.42 6.98
CA VAL A 218 -9.62 0.68 6.24
C VAL A 218 -8.73 0.11 5.14
N LYS A 219 -8.97 0.51 3.90
CA LYS A 219 -8.17 0.06 2.75
C LYS A 219 -7.63 1.25 1.96
N ALA A 220 -6.33 1.25 1.70
CA ALA A 220 -5.72 2.22 0.80
C ALA A 220 -4.80 1.53 -0.21
N TRP A 221 -5.08 1.71 -1.50
CA TRP A 221 -4.30 1.04 -2.54
C TRP A 221 -4.12 1.79 -3.84
N ASN A 222 -3.06 1.43 -4.57
CA ASN A 222 -2.74 2.02 -5.86
C ASN A 222 -2.69 3.56 -5.83
N ASN A 223 -2.27 4.15 -4.71
CA ASN A 223 -2.06 5.58 -4.59
C ASN A 223 -0.61 5.93 -4.90
N THR A 224 -0.40 7.08 -5.53
CA THR A 224 0.92 7.72 -5.64
C THR A 224 0.93 8.91 -4.68
N ILE A 225 1.85 8.91 -3.71
CA ILE A 225 1.86 9.89 -2.62
C ILE A 225 3.26 10.48 -2.44
N THR A 226 3.37 11.80 -2.57
CA THR A 226 4.56 12.56 -2.19
C THR A 226 4.31 13.33 -0.91
N CYS A 227 4.91 12.87 0.20
CA CYS A 227 4.76 13.53 1.50
C CYS A 227 5.49 14.89 1.52
N ARG A 228 4.90 15.88 2.20
CA ARG A 228 5.57 17.14 2.54
C ARG A 228 5.98 17.18 4.01
N THR A 229 5.06 16.90 4.95
CA THR A 229 5.31 17.09 6.38
C THR A 229 5.32 15.78 7.16
N ASN A 230 4.21 15.05 7.20
CA ASN A 230 4.05 13.87 8.03
C ASN A 230 4.05 12.58 7.18
N SER A 231 2.91 11.89 7.04
CA SER A 231 2.85 10.57 6.41
C SER A 231 2.06 10.53 5.12
N GLY A 232 2.27 9.48 4.32
CA GLY A 232 1.39 9.23 3.18
C GLY A 232 0.08 8.62 3.65
N LEU A 233 0.18 7.57 4.46
CA LEU A 233 -0.96 6.84 5.03
C LEU A 233 -0.78 6.67 6.53
N ARG A 234 -1.84 6.96 7.30
CA ARG A 234 -1.84 6.84 8.75
C ARG A 234 -3.13 6.22 9.28
N VAL A 235 -2.96 5.29 10.21
CA VAL A 235 -4.02 4.82 11.10
C VAL A 235 -3.65 5.06 12.55
N TRP A 236 -4.63 5.51 13.33
CA TRP A 236 -4.52 5.59 14.79
C TRP A 236 -5.69 4.84 15.42
N ASN A 237 -5.40 3.89 16.32
CA ASN A 237 -6.43 3.12 17.03
C ASN A 237 -7.45 2.45 16.09
N SER A 238 -7.00 2.01 14.92
CA SER A 238 -7.86 1.45 13.87
C SER A 238 -7.48 0.01 13.54
N ASN A 239 -8.46 -0.82 13.16
CA ASN A 239 -8.25 -2.26 12.94
C ASN A 239 -8.86 -2.75 11.61
N HIS A 240 -8.48 -3.95 11.18
CA HIS A 240 -8.76 -4.49 9.83
C HIS A 240 -8.25 -3.56 8.73
N VAL A 241 -6.96 -3.27 8.79
CA VAL A 241 -6.32 -2.29 7.91
C VAL A 241 -5.53 -3.01 6.82
N LYS A 242 -5.69 -2.59 5.57
CA LYS A 242 -4.86 -3.05 4.44
C LYS A 242 -4.31 -1.88 3.64
N PHE A 243 -2.99 -1.72 3.61
CA PHE A 243 -2.30 -0.74 2.77
C PHE A 243 -1.44 -1.44 1.74
N TYR A 244 -1.81 -1.33 0.46
CA TYR A 244 -1.16 -2.12 -0.58
C TYR A 244 -1.03 -1.48 -1.95
N ASP A 245 -0.05 -1.92 -2.74
CA ASP A 245 0.22 -1.42 -4.10
C ASP A 245 0.42 0.11 -4.18
N ASN A 246 0.81 0.77 -3.09
CA ASN A 246 1.05 2.22 -3.09
C ASN A 246 2.50 2.54 -3.44
N VAL A 247 2.72 3.68 -4.08
CA VAL A 247 4.04 4.31 -4.27
C VAL A 247 4.10 5.55 -3.38
N ILE A 248 5.02 5.56 -2.43
CA ILE A 248 5.12 6.63 -1.42
C ILE A 248 6.55 7.15 -1.37
N ASP A 249 6.70 8.46 -1.57
CA ASP A 249 7.95 9.17 -1.40
C ASP A 249 7.79 10.45 -0.58
N SER A 250 8.84 11.28 -0.53
CA SER A 250 8.79 12.54 0.19
C SER A 250 9.60 13.61 -0.52
N THR A 251 9.14 14.84 -0.39
CA THR A 251 9.94 16.00 -0.78
C THR A 251 11.04 16.28 0.24
N TYR A 252 12.18 16.74 -0.28
CA TYR A 252 13.33 17.12 0.52
C TYR A 252 13.19 18.57 1.00
N ASP A 253 12.39 18.79 2.05
CA ASP A 253 12.32 20.06 2.77
C ASP A 253 12.92 19.91 4.17
N ARG A 254 13.55 20.96 4.70
CA ARG A 254 13.97 21.05 6.11
C ARG A 254 12.79 20.90 7.08
N SER A 255 11.58 21.24 6.63
CA SER A 255 10.33 21.05 7.39
C SER A 255 9.62 19.72 7.12
N ALA A 256 10.15 18.88 6.21
CA ALA A 256 9.67 17.51 6.06
C ALA A 256 10.05 16.69 7.29
N GLY A 257 9.18 15.78 7.73
CA GLY A 257 9.38 15.16 9.05
C GLY A 257 8.32 14.15 9.45
N GLY A 258 8.13 13.10 8.66
CA GLY A 258 7.31 11.96 9.03
C GLY A 258 7.64 10.69 8.23
N PRO A 259 7.00 9.57 8.59
CA PRO A 259 7.21 8.29 7.92
C PRO A 259 6.45 8.19 6.59
N GLY A 260 6.76 7.25 5.71
CA GLY A 260 5.88 6.95 4.57
C GLY A 260 4.51 6.43 5.01
N ILE A 261 4.51 5.44 5.92
CA ILE A 261 3.31 4.87 6.54
C ILE A 261 3.43 4.94 8.06
N GLN A 262 2.37 5.35 8.75
CA GLN A 262 2.30 5.35 10.22
C GLN A 262 1.16 4.48 10.75
N ILE A 263 1.47 3.60 11.69
CA ILE A 263 0.51 2.80 12.43
C ILE A 263 0.68 3.11 13.91
N GLN A 264 -0.37 3.66 14.53
CA GLN A 264 -0.30 4.22 15.87
C GLN A 264 -1.34 3.58 16.79
N LYS A 265 -0.90 3.13 17.97
CA LYS A 265 -1.70 2.52 19.04
C LYS A 265 -1.58 3.33 20.32
N SER A 266 -2.73 3.63 20.93
CA SER A 266 -2.83 4.07 22.33
C SER A 266 -3.90 3.27 23.07
N SER A 267 -5.18 3.35 22.68
CA SER A 267 -6.29 2.82 23.47
C SER A 267 -7.07 1.66 22.83
N ALA A 268 -7.22 1.61 21.50
CA ALA A 268 -8.05 0.59 20.84
C ALA A 268 -7.29 -0.71 20.52
N VAL A 269 -8.02 -1.81 20.25
CA VAL A 269 -7.43 -3.05 19.75
C VAL A 269 -6.93 -2.88 18.31
N MET A 270 -5.70 -3.33 18.04
CA MET A 270 -5.05 -3.29 16.73
C MET A 270 -4.32 -4.61 16.49
N ASP A 271 -5.04 -5.61 15.98
CA ASP A 271 -4.55 -6.98 15.82
C ASP A 271 -4.80 -7.63 14.45
N ASP A 272 -5.26 -6.85 13.47
CA ASP A 272 -5.42 -7.22 12.07
C ASP A 272 -5.01 -6.06 11.15
N ILE A 273 -3.71 -6.00 10.82
CA ILE A 273 -3.12 -4.95 9.99
C ILE A 273 -2.13 -5.58 9.02
N GLU A 274 -2.31 -5.28 7.74
CA GLU A 274 -1.52 -5.83 6.63
C GLU A 274 -0.98 -4.69 5.75
N VAL A 275 0.34 -4.65 5.53
CA VAL A 275 1.01 -3.67 4.68
C VAL A 275 1.84 -4.40 3.65
N TYR A 276 1.41 -4.37 2.38
CA TYR A 276 2.03 -5.22 1.37
C TYR A 276 2.11 -4.64 -0.02
N ASN A 277 3.03 -5.14 -0.82
CA ASN A 277 3.21 -4.71 -2.20
C ASN A 277 3.51 -3.22 -2.44
N ASN A 278 3.84 -2.45 -1.40
CA ASN A 278 4.13 -1.03 -1.56
C ASN A 278 5.57 -0.80 -2.03
N VAL A 279 5.80 0.32 -2.70
CA VAL A 279 7.12 0.88 -2.99
C VAL A 279 7.28 2.16 -2.17
N ILE A 280 8.08 2.09 -1.12
CA ILE A 280 8.29 3.20 -0.17
C ILE A 280 9.73 3.66 -0.29
N HIS A 281 9.95 4.89 -0.73
CA HIS A 281 11.29 5.30 -1.11
C HIS A 281 11.56 6.77 -0.89
N ASN A 282 12.84 7.10 -0.79
CA ASN A 282 13.29 8.49 -0.65
C ASN A 282 12.60 9.26 0.50
N THR A 283 12.03 8.54 1.48
CA THR A 283 11.31 9.15 2.59
C THR A 283 12.28 9.94 3.46
N PHE A 284 11.81 11.04 4.01
CA PHE A 284 12.61 11.83 4.93
C PHE A 284 12.71 11.12 6.28
N GLY A 285 11.58 10.84 6.94
CA GLY A 285 11.53 9.95 8.09
C GLY A 285 11.63 8.46 7.69
N PRO A 286 11.28 7.54 8.59
CA PRO A 286 11.33 6.11 8.28
C PRO A 286 10.38 5.74 7.14
N GLY A 287 10.62 4.64 6.45
CA GLY A 287 9.66 4.15 5.45
C GLY A 287 8.31 3.81 6.09
N LEU A 288 8.35 3.10 7.22
CA LEU A 288 7.19 2.75 8.02
C LEU A 288 7.49 2.95 9.51
N TRP A 289 6.53 3.51 10.24
CA TRP A 289 6.59 3.67 11.69
C TRP A 289 5.42 2.97 12.37
N LEU A 290 5.74 1.94 13.15
CA LEU A 290 4.78 1.22 13.99
C LEU A 290 5.03 1.59 15.45
N ILE A 291 4.03 2.19 16.11
CA ILE A 291 4.19 2.67 17.48
C ILE A 291 2.97 2.37 18.34
N GLY A 292 3.21 1.71 19.47
CA GLY A 292 2.31 1.68 20.61
C GLY A 292 2.91 2.39 21.83
N TYR A 293 2.10 3.21 22.49
CA TYR A 293 2.48 4.04 23.63
C TYR A 293 1.29 4.25 24.59
N ASP A 294 1.49 5.12 25.60
CA ASP A 294 0.51 5.49 26.63
C ASP A 294 0.39 4.45 27.76
N SER A 295 -0.79 3.86 28.00
CA SER A 295 -0.98 2.85 29.04
C SER A 295 -0.39 1.49 28.63
N SER A 296 -0.10 0.62 29.61
CA SER A 296 0.20 -0.78 29.31
C SER A 296 -1.05 -1.48 28.80
N TYR A 297 -0.90 -2.28 27.75
CA TYR A 297 -1.96 -3.09 27.15
C TYR A 297 -1.52 -4.55 27.05
N SER A 298 -2.48 -5.46 26.97
CA SER A 298 -2.19 -6.89 26.82
C SER A 298 -1.72 -7.22 25.40
N LYS A 299 -1.22 -8.45 25.22
CA LYS A 299 -0.79 -8.95 23.92
C LYS A 299 -1.93 -8.95 22.90
N GLU A 300 -3.14 -9.20 23.35
CA GLU A 300 -4.35 -9.30 22.53
C GLU A 300 -4.79 -7.94 21.97
N GLU A 301 -4.32 -6.83 22.53
CA GLU A 301 -4.73 -5.49 22.12
C GLU A 301 -3.84 -4.89 21.02
N ALA A 302 -2.62 -5.39 20.80
CA ALA A 302 -1.68 -4.83 19.83
C ALA A 302 -0.74 -5.90 19.29
N ARG A 303 -1.15 -6.65 18.26
CA ARG A 303 -0.36 -7.76 17.70
C ARG A 303 -0.54 -7.96 16.21
N ASN A 304 0.12 -8.96 15.64
CA ASN A 304 -0.17 -9.50 14.30
C ASN A 304 -0.16 -8.47 13.16
N VAL A 305 0.71 -7.46 13.23
CA VAL A 305 0.97 -6.58 12.10
C VAL A 305 1.82 -7.35 11.09
N HIS A 306 1.34 -7.53 9.87
CA HIS A 306 2.01 -8.27 8.80
C HIS A 306 2.50 -7.30 7.72
N ILE A 307 3.81 -7.23 7.53
CA ILE A 307 4.47 -6.33 6.59
C ILE A 307 5.23 -7.18 5.59
N HIS A 308 4.72 -7.31 4.37
CA HIS A 308 5.29 -8.24 3.42
C HIS A 308 5.33 -7.77 1.98
N HIS A 309 6.29 -8.26 1.21
CA HIS A 309 6.37 -7.96 -0.22
C HIS A 309 6.47 -6.46 -0.50
N ASN A 310 7.07 -5.65 0.38
CA ASN A 310 7.31 -4.23 0.10
C ASN A 310 8.74 -4.01 -0.41
N ILE A 311 8.93 -2.91 -1.14
CA ILE A 311 10.25 -2.38 -1.49
C ILE A 311 10.49 -1.13 -0.66
N PHE A 312 11.58 -1.12 0.08
CA PHE A 312 12.11 0.06 0.75
C PHE A 312 13.44 0.43 0.11
N TYR A 313 13.57 1.64 -0.44
CA TYR A 313 14.87 2.12 -0.89
C TYR A 313 15.13 3.59 -0.58
N SER A 314 16.34 3.90 -0.14
CA SER A 314 16.74 5.27 0.24
C SER A 314 15.78 5.95 1.24
N THR A 315 15.16 5.18 2.14
CA THR A 315 14.30 5.72 3.21
C THR A 315 15.14 6.22 4.39
N GLY A 316 14.61 7.17 5.17
CA GLY A 316 15.25 7.63 6.41
C GLY A 316 16.31 8.71 6.23
N THR A 317 16.11 9.59 5.25
CA THR A 317 17.12 10.58 4.84
C THR A 317 17.15 11.88 5.66
N ASN A 318 16.35 12.00 6.71
CA ASN A 318 16.23 13.22 7.52
C ASN A 318 17.53 13.50 8.34
N PRO A 319 18.15 14.68 8.19
CA PRO A 319 19.37 15.06 8.93
C PRO A 319 19.09 15.59 10.35
N SER A 320 17.83 15.80 10.71
CA SER A 320 17.41 16.47 11.95
C SER A 320 16.88 15.49 13.01
N ILE A 321 16.58 14.25 12.64
CA ILE A 321 16.08 13.20 13.54
C ILE A 321 16.90 11.91 13.42
N ASP A 322 16.88 11.09 14.46
CA ASP A 322 17.65 9.86 14.61
C ASP A 322 16.79 8.59 14.50
N TRP A 323 15.48 8.70 14.74
CA TRP A 323 14.47 7.67 14.52
C TRP A 323 14.11 7.54 13.03
N VAL A 324 15.09 7.14 12.23
CA VAL A 324 14.93 6.86 10.80
C VAL A 324 15.23 5.39 10.49
N GLY A 325 14.82 4.90 9.33
CA GLY A 325 14.98 3.50 8.95
C GLY A 325 14.17 3.08 7.73
N GLY A 326 14.23 1.79 7.39
CA GLY A 326 13.17 1.12 6.64
C GLY A 326 11.89 1.06 7.48
N ILE A 327 11.96 0.30 8.57
CA ILE A 327 10.87 0.12 9.54
C ILE A 327 11.38 0.48 10.95
N VAL A 328 10.73 1.43 11.60
CA VAL A 328 10.92 1.75 13.02
C VAL A 328 9.72 1.22 13.79
N ILE A 329 9.97 0.42 14.82
CA ILE A 329 8.92 -0.30 15.54
C ILE A 329 9.08 -0.19 17.07
N SER A 330 7.98 0.08 17.77
CA SER A 330 7.87 -0.06 19.21
C SER A 330 6.45 -0.46 19.61
N GLY A 331 6.31 -1.36 20.60
CA GLY A 331 5.03 -1.57 21.27
C GLY A 331 4.00 -2.48 20.59
N PHE A 332 4.38 -3.30 19.60
CA PHE A 332 3.50 -4.32 19.03
C PHE A 332 4.07 -5.72 19.26
N TYR A 333 3.19 -6.69 19.52
CA TYR A 333 3.53 -8.10 19.68
C TYR A 333 3.40 -8.85 18.35
N ASP A 334 4.15 -9.93 18.20
CA ASP A 334 4.06 -10.86 17.05
C ASP A 334 4.00 -10.17 15.68
N THR A 335 4.77 -9.08 15.50
CA THR A 335 4.86 -8.42 14.20
C THR A 335 5.64 -9.30 13.25
N LEU A 336 5.12 -9.57 12.05
CA LEU A 336 5.76 -10.38 11.02
C LEU A 336 6.21 -9.49 9.85
N ILE A 337 7.52 -9.41 9.64
CA ILE A 337 8.14 -8.67 8.54
C ILE A 337 8.81 -9.69 7.63
N GLU A 338 8.20 -9.97 6.48
CA GLU A 338 8.73 -10.99 5.59
C GLU A 338 8.65 -10.70 4.10
N ASN A 339 9.53 -11.32 3.32
CA ASN A 339 9.51 -11.17 1.87
C ASN A 339 9.60 -9.70 1.43
N ASN A 340 10.32 -8.83 2.13
CA ASN A 340 10.54 -7.45 1.70
C ASN A 340 11.94 -7.29 1.08
N VAL A 341 12.15 -6.19 0.36
CA VAL A 341 13.48 -5.74 -0.06
C VAL A 341 13.79 -4.41 0.61
N PHE A 342 14.94 -4.30 1.25
CA PHE A 342 15.52 -3.07 1.77
C PHE A 342 16.83 -2.81 1.05
N ASP A 343 16.92 -1.72 0.29
CA ASP A 343 18.14 -1.36 -0.45
C ASP A 343 18.52 0.11 -0.21
N GLY A 344 19.71 0.36 0.35
CA GLY A 344 20.17 1.74 0.54
C GLY A 344 19.41 2.50 1.63
N VAL A 345 18.75 1.81 2.55
CA VAL A 345 18.02 2.44 3.67
C VAL A 345 18.99 3.00 4.70
N TYR A 346 18.68 4.17 5.26
CA TYR A 346 19.51 4.85 6.25
C TYR A 346 19.22 4.31 7.66
N HIS A 347 20.24 4.28 8.53
CA HIS A 347 20.20 3.76 9.91
C HIS A 347 20.07 2.23 10.02
N ALA A 348 18.91 1.68 9.65
CA ALA A 348 18.65 0.24 9.67
C ALA A 348 17.48 -0.14 8.77
N ALA A 349 17.44 -1.40 8.31
CA ALA A 349 16.24 -1.93 7.65
C ALA A 349 15.09 -2.11 8.63
N VAL A 350 15.36 -2.70 9.80
CA VAL A 350 14.37 -2.85 10.88
C VAL A 350 15.01 -2.46 12.21
N VAL A 351 14.36 -1.59 12.99
CA VAL A 351 14.87 -1.15 14.30
C VAL A 351 13.79 -1.10 15.38
N HIS A 352 14.07 -1.71 16.53
CA HIS A 352 13.33 -1.44 17.77
C HIS A 352 13.87 -0.17 18.42
N MET A 353 13.07 0.89 18.38
CA MET A 353 13.32 2.15 19.07
C MET A 353 12.03 2.97 19.13
N TYR A 354 11.99 3.96 20.00
CA TYR A 354 10.98 5.02 19.97
C TYR A 354 11.68 6.39 19.78
N PRO A 355 10.98 7.41 19.27
CA PRO A 355 11.55 8.74 19.12
C PRO A 355 11.88 9.38 20.48
N ASP A 356 13.14 9.74 20.71
CA ASP A 356 13.54 10.54 21.88
C ASP A 356 13.24 12.03 21.67
N GLY A 357 13.09 12.77 22.78
CA GLY A 357 12.96 14.23 22.76
C GLY A 357 11.62 14.76 22.21
N LYS A 358 10.60 13.91 22.09
CA LYS A 358 9.21 14.33 21.87
C LYS A 358 8.62 14.91 23.16
N SER A 359 7.67 15.85 23.02
CA SER A 359 6.98 16.45 24.17
C SER A 359 6.13 15.44 24.95
N ALA A 360 5.66 14.39 24.28
CA ALA A 360 4.99 13.25 24.89
C ALA A 360 5.94 12.07 24.99
N ASP A 361 5.83 11.31 26.07
CA ASP A 361 6.52 10.04 26.22
C ASP A 361 5.87 8.99 25.32
N LEU A 362 6.62 8.58 24.30
CA LEU A 362 6.20 7.63 23.28
C LEU A 362 6.70 6.20 23.57
N SER A 363 7.27 5.96 24.76
CA SER A 363 7.75 4.64 25.15
C SER A 363 6.58 3.71 25.51
N PRO A 364 6.53 2.48 24.96
CA PRO A 364 5.57 1.49 25.42
C PRO A 364 5.85 1.09 26.87
N LYS A 365 4.80 0.87 27.66
CA LYS A 365 4.93 0.53 29.10
C LYS A 365 5.00 -0.97 29.40
N GLY A 366 4.71 -1.81 28.40
CA GLY A 366 4.79 -3.27 28.51
C GLY A 366 6.18 -3.83 28.24
N LYS A 367 6.27 -5.16 28.23
CA LYS A 367 7.45 -5.94 27.85
C LYS A 367 7.02 -7.15 27.02
N GLY A 368 7.99 -7.83 26.42
CA GLY A 368 7.78 -9.05 25.65
C GLY A 368 7.33 -8.81 24.22
N TYR A 369 7.55 -7.60 23.69
CA TYR A 369 7.24 -7.28 22.30
C TYR A 369 8.15 -8.10 21.37
N THR A 370 7.53 -8.80 20.43
CA THR A 370 8.20 -9.76 19.54
C THR A 370 8.06 -9.31 18.09
N THR A 371 9.15 -9.41 17.34
CA THR A 371 9.14 -9.15 15.89
C THR A 371 9.88 -10.26 15.17
N ILE A 372 9.22 -10.86 14.19
CA ILE A 372 9.78 -11.88 13.31
C ILE A 372 10.25 -11.18 12.04
N VAL A 373 11.51 -11.35 11.67
CA VAL A 373 12.10 -10.81 10.44
C VAL A 373 12.58 -11.98 9.60
N ARG A 374 11.90 -12.27 8.48
CA ARG A 374 12.12 -13.50 7.72
C ARG A 374 12.09 -13.32 6.21
N ASN A 375 12.87 -14.06 5.44
CA ASN A 375 12.80 -14.05 3.96
C ASN A 375 12.95 -12.65 3.33
N ASN A 376 13.53 -11.68 4.04
CA ASN A 376 13.77 -10.35 3.48
C ASN A 376 15.15 -10.32 2.82
N ILE A 377 15.31 -9.46 1.83
CA ILE A 377 16.62 -9.05 1.34
C ILE A 377 16.96 -7.70 1.96
N ILE A 378 18.01 -7.64 2.75
CA ILE A 378 18.51 -6.45 3.43
C ILE A 378 19.90 -6.16 2.90
N ALA A 379 20.00 -5.14 2.06
CA ALA A 379 21.23 -4.83 1.34
C ALA A 379 21.59 -3.35 1.38
N ASN A 380 22.90 -3.07 1.38
CA ASN A 380 23.46 -1.74 1.17
C ASN A 380 22.96 -0.68 2.16
N THR A 381 22.63 -1.06 3.40
CA THR A 381 22.22 -0.08 4.42
C THR A 381 23.29 1.00 4.60
N LEU A 382 22.85 2.22 4.89
CA LEU A 382 23.69 3.42 4.96
C LEU A 382 23.69 4.01 6.37
N GLU A 383 24.77 4.68 6.73
CA GLU A 383 24.79 5.51 7.95
C GLU A 383 23.70 6.59 7.85
N ARG A 384 22.97 6.82 8.95
CA ARG A 384 21.98 7.91 9.00
C ARG A 384 22.68 9.27 9.01
N LYS A 385 21.95 10.32 8.62
CA LYS A 385 22.53 11.67 8.54
C LYS A 385 22.77 12.32 9.92
N LYS A 386 21.82 12.20 10.85
CA LYS A 386 21.99 12.68 12.23
C LYS A 386 22.76 11.67 13.06
N SER A 387 23.85 12.06 13.73
CA SER A 387 24.61 11.17 14.62
C SER A 387 24.97 9.85 13.91
N SER A 388 25.74 9.98 12.82
CA SER A 388 25.95 8.93 11.81
C SER A 388 26.85 7.78 12.29
N LEU A 389 27.83 8.07 13.16
CA LEU A 389 28.85 7.11 13.58
C LEU A 389 28.21 5.85 14.19
N GLY A 390 28.63 4.68 13.70
CA GLY A 390 28.16 3.39 14.23
C GLY A 390 26.69 3.08 13.87
N THR A 391 26.20 3.56 12.72
CA THR A 391 24.85 3.25 12.21
C THR A 391 24.92 2.57 10.84
N GLY A 392 23.76 2.21 10.28
CA GLY A 392 23.67 1.54 8.98
C GLY A 392 23.66 0.02 9.10
N TYR A 393 23.00 -0.54 10.10
CA TYR A 393 22.94 -2.00 10.30
C TYR A 393 21.79 -2.64 9.51
N GLY A 394 21.79 -3.96 9.37
CA GLY A 394 20.61 -4.67 8.88
C GLY A 394 19.43 -4.55 9.87
N VAL A 395 19.57 -5.13 11.06
CA VAL A 395 18.55 -5.10 12.12
C VAL A 395 19.15 -4.63 13.44
N ILE A 396 18.44 -3.75 14.16
CA ILE A 396 18.89 -3.18 15.43
C ILE A 396 17.84 -3.38 16.53
N ASN A 397 18.25 -3.92 17.67
CA ASN A 397 17.46 -3.84 18.89
C ASN A 397 18.11 -2.90 19.93
N TYR A 398 17.61 -1.66 20.01
CA TYR A 398 18.01 -0.74 21.08
C TYR A 398 17.19 -0.91 22.37
N LEU A 399 16.19 -1.79 22.37
CA LEU A 399 15.27 -2.02 23.49
C LEU A 399 15.31 -3.47 24.02
N PRO A 400 16.48 -4.10 24.24
CA PRO A 400 16.59 -5.53 24.51
C PRO A 400 15.93 -5.99 25.82
N GLU A 401 15.66 -5.08 26.76
CA GLU A 401 14.97 -5.41 28.03
C GLU A 401 13.45 -5.60 27.87
N SER A 402 12.86 -5.14 26.76
CA SER A 402 11.41 -5.15 26.51
C SER A 402 11.02 -5.73 25.16
N HIS A 403 11.94 -5.71 24.19
CA HIS A 403 11.71 -6.15 22.81
C HIS A 403 12.70 -7.25 22.42
N SER A 404 12.26 -8.15 21.54
CA SER A 404 13.08 -9.24 21.01
C SER A 404 12.79 -9.50 19.54
N PHE A 405 13.82 -9.96 18.82
CA PHE A 405 13.70 -10.40 17.43
C PHE A 405 13.81 -11.91 17.30
N VAL A 406 13.06 -12.47 16.36
CA VAL A 406 13.32 -13.78 15.76
C VAL A 406 13.70 -13.55 14.29
N ILE A 407 14.97 -13.78 13.93
CA ILE A 407 15.49 -13.45 12.59
C ILE A 407 15.86 -14.72 11.84
N GLN A 408 15.21 -15.00 10.71
CA GLN A 408 15.33 -16.29 10.01
C GLN A 408 15.43 -16.13 8.50
N ASN A 409 16.38 -16.80 7.84
CA ASN A 409 16.40 -16.94 6.38
C ASN A 409 16.29 -15.61 5.61
N ASN A 410 16.97 -14.56 6.07
CA ASN A 410 17.08 -13.32 5.30
C ASN A 410 18.34 -13.36 4.44
N CYS A 411 18.43 -12.52 3.41
CA CYS A 411 19.68 -12.25 2.70
C CYS A 411 20.26 -10.92 3.19
N LEU A 412 21.48 -10.95 3.72
CA LEU A 412 22.18 -9.79 4.29
C LEU A 412 23.40 -9.50 3.40
N TYR A 413 23.48 -8.30 2.81
CA TYR A 413 24.57 -7.98 1.88
C TYR A 413 25.03 -6.53 1.97
N ASN A 414 26.34 -6.33 2.20
CA ASN A 414 26.99 -5.02 2.12
C ASN A 414 26.35 -3.95 3.05
N ASN A 415 25.97 -4.34 4.26
CA ASN A 415 25.39 -3.43 5.25
C ASN A 415 26.49 -2.62 5.95
N LYS A 416 26.42 -1.28 5.89
CA LYS A 416 27.53 -0.39 6.29
C LYS A 416 27.98 -0.55 7.76
N GLY A 417 27.04 -0.69 8.67
CA GLY A 417 27.28 -0.86 10.11
C GLY A 417 27.51 -2.30 10.53
N GLY A 418 27.19 -3.27 9.67
CA GLY A 418 27.11 -4.70 10.01
C GLY A 418 25.67 -5.21 9.98
N ASP A 419 25.46 -6.47 10.32
CA ASP A 419 24.14 -7.09 10.13
C ASP A 419 23.21 -6.89 11.32
N PHE A 420 23.73 -6.97 12.55
CA PHE A 420 22.90 -7.01 13.76
C PHE A 420 23.49 -6.22 14.94
N ILE A 421 22.61 -5.58 15.72
CA ILE A 421 22.86 -5.14 17.10
C ILE A 421 21.84 -5.82 18.02
N ASN A 422 22.31 -6.46 19.10
CA ASN A 422 21.48 -7.16 20.10
C ASN A 422 20.44 -8.12 19.49
N ALA A 423 20.82 -8.76 18.38
CA ALA A 423 20.01 -9.74 17.68
C ALA A 423 20.92 -10.79 17.03
N THR A 424 20.38 -11.97 16.76
CA THR A 424 21.08 -13.04 16.05
C THR A 424 20.13 -13.67 15.04
N SER A 425 20.71 -14.27 13.98
CA SER A 425 19.93 -14.87 12.90
C SER A 425 20.27 -16.34 12.69
N THR A 426 19.27 -17.12 12.26
CA THR A 426 19.43 -18.51 11.81
C THR A 426 19.07 -18.65 10.33
N GLY A 427 19.83 -19.47 9.58
CA GLY A 427 19.51 -19.79 8.18
C GLY A 427 19.65 -18.67 7.16
N SER A 428 20.20 -17.51 7.52
CA SER A 428 20.40 -16.37 6.61
C SER A 428 21.51 -16.59 5.59
N VAL A 429 21.36 -15.98 4.42
CA VAL A 429 22.32 -15.91 3.32
C VAL A 429 23.14 -14.63 3.46
N TYR A 430 24.47 -14.70 3.29
CA TYR A 430 25.40 -13.56 3.44
C TYR A 430 26.13 -13.23 2.14
N GLU A 431 25.42 -13.36 1.02
CA GLU A 431 25.96 -13.19 -0.33
C GLU A 431 25.17 -12.13 -1.12
N ASN A 432 25.72 -11.68 -2.25
CA ASN A 432 25.03 -10.72 -3.11
C ASN A 432 23.71 -11.33 -3.62
N PRO A 433 22.56 -10.65 -3.48
CA PRO A 433 21.27 -11.18 -3.94
C PRO A 433 21.16 -11.28 -5.47
N LEU A 434 22.11 -10.71 -6.22
CA LEU A 434 22.17 -10.75 -7.68
C LEU A 434 20.87 -10.27 -8.34
N PHE A 435 20.42 -9.05 -7.99
CA PHE A 435 19.29 -8.40 -8.62
C PHE A 435 19.49 -8.25 -10.14
N ALA A 436 18.38 -8.30 -10.87
CA ALA A 436 18.29 -8.00 -12.29
C ALA A 436 18.88 -6.63 -12.63
N SER A 437 18.38 -5.57 -11.97
CA SER A 437 18.90 -4.22 -12.10
C SER A 437 18.60 -3.38 -10.86
N ARG A 438 19.57 -3.34 -9.94
CA ARG A 438 19.51 -2.47 -8.75
C ARG A 438 19.26 -0.99 -9.11
N ARG A 439 19.93 -0.50 -10.16
CA ARG A 439 19.82 0.91 -10.61
C ARG A 439 18.40 1.29 -11.02
N ASN A 440 17.65 0.35 -11.59
CA ASN A 440 16.28 0.58 -12.02
C ASN A 440 15.26 0.07 -10.99
N HIS A 441 15.71 -0.31 -9.79
CA HIS A 441 14.88 -0.91 -8.74
C HIS A 441 14.13 -2.18 -9.20
N ASP A 442 14.69 -2.90 -10.17
CA ASP A 442 14.25 -4.24 -10.58
C ASP A 442 14.97 -5.28 -9.71
N TYR A 443 14.28 -5.68 -8.64
CA TYR A 443 14.77 -6.61 -7.63
C TYR A 443 14.45 -8.07 -7.92
N HIS A 444 13.98 -8.41 -9.13
CA HIS A 444 13.91 -9.81 -9.54
C HIS A 444 15.30 -10.44 -9.44
N LEU A 445 15.36 -11.69 -8.98
CA LEU A 445 16.60 -12.40 -8.77
C LEU A 445 17.13 -12.91 -10.12
N LYS A 446 18.41 -12.72 -10.41
CA LYS A 446 19.01 -13.30 -11.62
C LYS A 446 18.91 -14.81 -11.56
N SER A 447 18.51 -15.41 -12.68
CA SER A 447 18.29 -16.84 -12.75
C SER A 447 18.68 -17.44 -14.10
N THR A 448 19.39 -18.57 -14.06
CA THR A 448 19.61 -19.45 -15.23
C THR A 448 18.34 -20.19 -15.66
N GLY A 449 17.40 -20.37 -14.74
CA GLY A 449 16.05 -20.93 -14.94
C GLY A 449 15.11 -19.91 -15.57
N GLY A 450 15.36 -18.63 -15.31
CA GLY A 450 14.66 -17.50 -15.90
C GLY A 450 13.98 -16.66 -14.83
N ARG A 451 14.06 -15.34 -15.00
CA ARG A 451 13.35 -14.35 -14.19
C ARG A 451 12.32 -13.61 -15.02
N TRP A 452 11.28 -13.10 -14.37
CA TRP A 452 10.34 -12.20 -15.01
C TRP A 452 10.98 -10.82 -15.26
N ASN A 453 10.57 -10.14 -16.34
CA ASN A 453 11.02 -8.77 -16.65
C ASN A 453 9.84 -7.81 -16.87
N GLY A 454 8.63 -8.18 -16.41
CA GLY A 454 7.38 -7.46 -16.66
C GLY A 454 6.66 -7.86 -17.95
N LYS A 455 7.28 -8.68 -18.82
CA LYS A 455 6.69 -9.10 -20.10
C LYS A 455 6.93 -10.56 -20.46
N THR A 456 8.14 -11.05 -20.23
CA THR A 456 8.59 -12.39 -20.64
C THR A 456 9.62 -12.93 -19.66
N TRP A 457 9.79 -14.24 -19.61
CA TRP A 457 10.88 -14.88 -18.87
C TRP A 457 12.23 -14.71 -19.58
N VAL A 458 13.22 -14.16 -18.89
CA VAL A 458 14.58 -13.92 -19.42
C VAL A 458 15.60 -14.74 -18.62
N LYS A 459 16.55 -15.37 -19.32
CA LYS A 459 17.64 -16.16 -18.70
C LYS A 459 18.87 -15.29 -18.46
N ASP A 460 19.41 -15.39 -17.26
CA ASP A 460 20.70 -14.82 -16.89
C ASP A 460 21.80 -15.87 -16.96
N ARG A 461 23.06 -15.42 -16.87
CA ARG A 461 24.25 -16.31 -16.86
C ARG A 461 24.63 -16.79 -15.46
N VAL A 462 23.94 -16.30 -14.44
CA VAL A 462 24.21 -16.54 -13.02
C VAL A 462 22.88 -16.82 -12.33
N ILE A 463 22.95 -17.56 -11.22
CA ILE A 463 21.81 -17.85 -10.35
C ILE A 463 22.02 -17.14 -9.02
N SER A 464 20.99 -16.47 -8.53
CA SER A 464 20.99 -15.83 -7.22
C SER A 464 21.06 -16.87 -6.09
N PRO A 465 21.85 -16.64 -5.02
CA PRO A 465 21.82 -17.48 -3.83
C PRO A 465 20.53 -17.32 -3.01
N CYS A 466 19.66 -16.37 -3.38
CA CYS A 466 18.36 -16.15 -2.75
C CYS A 466 17.25 -17.00 -3.36
N ILE A 467 17.52 -17.72 -4.46
CA ILE A 467 16.55 -18.63 -5.07
C ILE A 467 16.47 -19.91 -4.24
N ASP A 468 15.25 -20.38 -3.94
CA ASP A 468 14.95 -21.58 -3.14
C ASP A 468 15.59 -21.58 -1.74
N ALA A 469 15.84 -20.39 -1.18
CA ALA A 469 16.65 -20.23 0.04
C ALA A 469 15.84 -19.82 1.28
N GLY A 470 14.55 -19.51 1.12
CA GLY A 470 13.72 -18.97 2.20
C GLY A 470 13.42 -19.99 3.30
N TYR A 471 12.68 -19.54 4.30
CA TYR A 471 12.29 -20.35 5.45
C TYR A 471 11.47 -21.57 5.01
N SER A 472 11.84 -22.75 5.50
CA SER A 472 11.33 -24.03 4.99
C SER A 472 9.83 -24.28 5.19
N SER A 473 9.17 -23.50 6.04
CA SER A 473 7.71 -23.60 6.25
C SER A 473 6.93 -22.42 5.66
N SER A 474 7.60 -21.51 4.96
CA SER A 474 6.91 -20.47 4.19
C SER A 474 6.28 -21.10 2.96
N ASP A 475 5.10 -20.59 2.59
CA ASP A 475 4.42 -21.01 1.37
C ASP A 475 5.23 -20.59 0.12
N TYR A 476 5.20 -21.41 -0.91
CA TYR A 476 5.81 -21.18 -2.22
C TYR A 476 4.87 -21.58 -3.36
N SER A 477 3.61 -21.91 -3.05
CA SER A 477 2.64 -22.45 -4.00
C SER A 477 2.32 -21.54 -5.18
N GLN A 478 2.61 -20.24 -5.06
CA GLN A 478 2.43 -19.26 -6.14
C GLN A 478 3.69 -19.09 -7.00
N GLU A 479 4.83 -19.67 -6.62
CA GLU A 479 6.05 -19.59 -7.43
C GLU A 479 5.99 -20.52 -8.64
N PRO A 480 6.40 -20.05 -9.83
CA PRO A 480 6.31 -20.86 -11.04
C PRO A 480 7.42 -21.92 -11.08
N GLU A 481 7.09 -23.11 -11.57
CA GLU A 481 8.05 -24.20 -11.77
C GLU A 481 9.15 -23.84 -12.79
N ASP A 482 10.39 -24.30 -12.61
CA ASP A 482 10.94 -25.07 -11.47
C ASP A 482 11.17 -24.12 -10.26
N ASN A 483 10.78 -24.50 -9.04
CA ASN A 483 10.87 -23.66 -7.81
C ASN A 483 11.57 -24.38 -6.62
N GLY A 484 12.22 -25.52 -6.87
CA GLY A 484 13.00 -26.24 -5.86
C GLY A 484 12.24 -26.66 -4.58
N ASP A 485 10.90 -26.69 -4.62
CA ASP A 485 10.02 -26.93 -3.46
C ASP A 485 10.29 -25.99 -2.27
N ARG A 486 10.76 -24.76 -2.53
CA ARG A 486 11.12 -23.81 -1.47
C ARG A 486 11.02 -22.37 -1.94
N ILE A 487 10.48 -21.51 -1.07
CA ILE A 487 10.28 -20.09 -1.40
C ILE A 487 11.61 -19.37 -1.70
N ASN A 488 11.59 -18.48 -2.69
CA ASN A 488 12.62 -17.47 -2.90
C ASN A 488 12.64 -16.44 -1.76
N ILE A 489 13.82 -15.93 -1.39
CA ILE A 489 13.95 -14.81 -0.46
C ILE A 489 13.66 -13.49 -1.20
N GLY A 490 12.93 -12.57 -0.57
CA GLY A 490 12.67 -11.21 -1.07
C GLY A 490 11.24 -11.00 -1.58
N ARG A 491 11.03 -9.84 -2.21
CA ARG A 491 9.70 -9.33 -2.61
C ARG A 491 8.89 -10.23 -3.52
N TYR A 492 9.56 -11.02 -4.36
CA TYR A 492 8.90 -11.87 -5.34
C TYR A 492 8.73 -13.31 -4.86
N GLY A 493 9.23 -13.67 -3.68
CA GLY A 493 9.00 -15.00 -3.12
C GLY A 493 7.51 -15.26 -2.90
N ASN A 494 7.03 -16.46 -3.19
CA ASN A 494 5.60 -16.83 -3.23
C ASN A 494 4.74 -15.91 -4.11
N THR A 495 5.23 -15.54 -5.28
CA THR A 495 4.46 -14.81 -6.29
C THR A 495 4.63 -15.44 -7.68
N GLU A 496 3.71 -15.14 -8.60
CA GLU A 496 3.80 -15.59 -9.98
C GLU A 496 5.02 -15.03 -10.75
N GLU A 497 5.65 -13.98 -10.20
CA GLU A 497 6.84 -13.34 -10.76
C GLU A 497 8.16 -13.87 -10.16
N ALA A 498 8.09 -14.84 -9.23
CA ALA A 498 9.26 -15.41 -8.60
C ALA A 498 10.23 -16.04 -9.62
N SER A 499 11.53 -15.89 -9.38
CA SER A 499 12.53 -16.34 -10.33
C SER A 499 12.71 -17.86 -10.24
N LYS A 500 12.71 -18.53 -11.38
CA LYS A 500 12.71 -19.99 -11.46
C LYS A 500 14.07 -20.59 -11.11
N SER A 501 14.07 -21.80 -10.61
CA SER A 501 15.25 -22.64 -10.36
C SER A 501 15.80 -23.25 -11.66
N GLY A 502 17.01 -23.81 -11.57
CA GLY A 502 17.57 -24.70 -12.59
C GLY A 502 18.04 -24.04 -13.89
N ILE A 503 18.10 -24.83 -14.96
CA ILE A 503 18.35 -24.38 -16.34
C ILE A 503 17.09 -24.69 -17.13
N MET A 504 16.32 -23.66 -17.54
CA MET A 504 15.13 -23.88 -18.35
C MET A 504 15.52 -24.64 -19.65
N PRO A 505 14.83 -25.73 -20.03
CA PRO A 505 15.05 -26.39 -21.31
C PRO A 505 14.90 -25.39 -22.47
N GLY A 506 15.76 -25.46 -23.49
CA GLY A 506 15.66 -24.62 -24.69
C GLY A 506 16.76 -23.57 -24.88
N TYR A 507 17.77 -23.51 -24.01
CA TYR A 507 19.09 -22.95 -24.38
C TYR A 507 20.09 -24.10 -24.51
N GLN A 508 19.94 -24.91 -25.57
CA GLN A 508 21.09 -25.68 -26.05
C GLN A 508 22.03 -24.66 -26.66
N ALA A 509 22.99 -24.20 -25.86
CA ALA A 509 24.07 -23.40 -26.37
C ALA A 509 24.70 -24.17 -27.55
N TRP A 510 24.79 -23.51 -28.71
CA TRP A 510 25.04 -24.14 -30.02
C TRP A 510 26.29 -25.06 -30.03
N TRP A 511 27.24 -24.82 -29.12
CA TRP A 511 28.42 -25.64 -28.87
C TRP A 511 28.14 -27.06 -28.34
N TYR A 512 27.02 -27.32 -27.65
CA TYR A 512 26.69 -28.66 -27.14
C TYR A 512 26.22 -29.63 -28.25
N LYS A 513 25.78 -29.12 -29.41
CA LYS A 513 25.56 -29.94 -30.62
C LYS A 513 26.86 -30.22 -31.39
N VAL A 514 27.89 -29.39 -31.22
CA VAL A 514 29.19 -29.61 -31.88
C VAL A 514 30.01 -30.69 -31.16
N SER A 515 29.85 -30.85 -29.84
CA SER A 515 30.49 -31.92 -29.07
C SER A 515 29.86 -33.31 -29.26
N GLN A 516 28.70 -33.39 -29.93
CA GLN A 516 28.02 -34.65 -30.27
C GLN A 516 28.28 -35.09 -31.72
N VAL A 517 29.12 -34.37 -32.48
CA VAL A 517 29.56 -34.83 -33.80
C VAL A 517 30.41 -36.08 -33.58
N SER A 518 29.90 -37.22 -34.04
CA SER A 518 30.62 -38.49 -33.96
C SER A 518 32.04 -38.35 -34.53
N PRO A 519 33.03 -39.15 -34.07
CA PRO A 519 34.38 -39.15 -34.65
C PRO A 519 34.39 -39.30 -36.18
N LEU A 520 33.34 -39.94 -36.72
CA LEU A 520 33.10 -40.08 -38.15
C LEU A 520 32.67 -38.75 -38.81
N GLY A 521 31.79 -37.98 -38.19
CA GLY A 521 31.39 -36.65 -38.67
C GLY A 521 32.54 -35.64 -38.67
N LEU A 522 33.42 -35.69 -37.67
CA LEU A 522 34.64 -34.87 -37.64
C LEU A 522 35.63 -35.26 -38.75
N LYS A 523 35.71 -36.55 -39.10
CA LYS A 523 36.51 -37.05 -40.23
C LYS A 523 35.96 -36.56 -41.56
N ILE A 524 34.64 -36.64 -41.78
CA ILE A 524 33.99 -36.20 -43.02
C ILE A 524 34.17 -34.69 -43.21
N LEU A 525 33.99 -33.89 -42.14
CA LEU A 525 34.19 -32.44 -42.19
C LEU A 525 35.65 -32.07 -42.50
N ARG A 526 36.64 -32.76 -41.90
CA ARG A 526 38.07 -32.58 -42.21
C ARG A 526 38.42 -32.97 -43.65
N THR A 527 37.81 -34.03 -44.18
CA THR A 527 38.00 -34.44 -45.59
C THR A 527 37.39 -33.42 -46.54
N LEU A 528 36.19 -32.91 -46.25
CA LEU A 528 35.53 -31.87 -47.08
C LEU A 528 36.32 -30.56 -47.08
N ILE A 529 36.83 -30.13 -45.92
CA ILE A 529 37.71 -28.94 -45.83
C ILE A 529 39.00 -29.15 -46.64
N ARG A 530 39.59 -30.35 -46.63
CA ARG A 530 40.77 -30.65 -47.46
C ARG A 530 40.46 -30.66 -48.96
N ILE A 531 39.26 -31.05 -49.37
CA ILE A 531 38.83 -31.02 -50.77
C ILE A 531 38.56 -29.58 -51.25
N PHE A 532 38.04 -28.71 -50.38
CA PHE A 532 37.73 -27.32 -50.73
C PHE A 532 38.94 -26.36 -50.68
N PHE A 533 40.02 -26.72 -49.98
CA PHE A 533 41.22 -25.88 -49.87
C PHE A 533 42.45 -26.40 -50.63
N PHE A 534 42.29 -27.49 -51.39
CA PHE A 534 43.28 -27.96 -52.37
C PHE A 534 42.59 -28.45 -53.66
N ILE A 535 41.90 -27.52 -54.33
CA ILE A 535 41.86 -27.36 -55.79
C ILE A 535 41.99 -25.85 -56.07
#